data_AF-A0AA88S7Z8-F1
#
_entry.id   AF-A0AA88S7Z8-F1
#
_cell.length_a   1.000
_cell.length_b   1.000
_cell.length_c   1.000
_cell.angle_alpha   90.00
_cell.angle_beta   90.00
_cell.angle_gamma   90.00
#
_symmetry.space_group_name_H-M   'P 1'
#
loop_
_entity.id
_entity.type
_entity.pdbx_description
1 polymer ?
#
loop_
_entity_poly.entity_id
_entity_poly.type
_entity_poly.pdbx_seq_one_letter_code
_entity_poly.pdbx_strand_id
1 'polypeptide(L)'
;MEVERDFMNSPPPKTVRFGDSVVNSLAKLKQGNTSDYEMIKHQLSDPEIKDAQIISWLQEFRLCVTQLDKEHEQLIYMVLRLPWPGRSPAVVDEYLAFLSNLISAQTVYLRSCLKTLVSNFTPRRVRIQEGNVDISDSDDDEENLPRIFDHCHQALQMIARYVPSTSRFLMPILSDNFPFVQKSSRTLECYVHNLLRITVYIPALRRDALELIISKMLTLDVNAPRSEIEDTESVREQNHGAGTDEDFLFNMDEDEDEGPPRDGGPLMFHSVAERLDTLMLVLLAYIKDVSHVDSVLDVERVKVLYRDLVCVFDKLVLPTHASCHVQFCMFYLCSFRLGLAEAFLDHLWKVLQSPSQPAVLRQAAAAYMGSFLARAKFVPIATVRACLDLLVPWLHLYIDTQDSGSKAFCDVSLHGPFYASCQAVFYTLIFRHKAIVEGSMKKGLAYLQSLNLERIVMSQLNPLKVCLPAVTNMFAAIMRKYQLVFCYTIIERNNRNMLPVVRSSVGGDSLSTNTNPLDTFFPFDPYLLKRSGQYFESIYQVWEEPSDCMAAPRKDIAKNSTEEEDDFLHGETPKADMVMGSYESHLRSPSSVGSPPIAFLQRPF
;
A
#
# COMPACT_ATOMS: atom_id res chain seq x y z
N MET A 1 -46.51 45.15 9.75
CA MET A 1 -47.11 44.39 8.65
C MET A 1 -46.85 42.93 8.95
N GLU A 2 -47.87 42.23 9.42
CA GLU A 2 -47.84 40.78 9.65
C GLU A 2 -48.59 40.14 8.49
N VAL A 3 -47.88 39.41 7.63
CA VAL A 3 -48.43 38.39 6.70
C VAL A 3 -47.33 37.32 6.57
N GLU A 4 -47.71 36.10 6.20
CA GLU A 4 -46.82 34.95 5.94
C GLU A 4 -46.24 34.26 7.20
N ARG A 5 -47.14 33.71 8.02
CA ARG A 5 -46.79 32.62 8.97
C ARG A 5 -47.74 31.40 8.91
N ASP A 6 -48.50 31.26 7.82
CA ASP A 6 -49.65 30.32 7.70
C ASP A 6 -49.44 29.10 6.78
N PHE A 7 -48.19 28.77 6.40
CA PHE A 7 -47.90 27.58 5.57
C PHE A 7 -47.59 26.28 6.35
N MET A 8 -47.71 26.28 7.69
CA MET A 8 -47.34 25.14 8.55
C MET A 8 -48.46 24.13 8.85
N ASN A 9 -49.65 24.24 8.23
CA ASN A 9 -50.82 23.42 8.58
C ASN A 9 -51.54 22.79 7.36
N SER A 10 -50.80 22.26 6.37
CA SER A 10 -51.37 21.32 5.41
C SER A 10 -51.51 19.92 6.06
N PRO A 11 -52.70 19.31 6.15
CA PRO A 11 -52.82 17.95 6.68
C PRO A 11 -52.11 16.95 5.74
N PRO A 12 -51.45 15.91 6.28
CA PRO A 12 -50.79 14.91 5.45
C PRO A 12 -51.81 14.20 4.54
N PRO A 13 -51.44 13.84 3.30
CA PRO A 13 -52.33 13.13 2.39
C PRO A 13 -52.78 11.82 3.03
N LYS A 14 -54.10 11.63 3.14
CA LYS A 14 -54.72 10.45 3.77
C LYS A 14 -54.36 9.18 3.01
N THR A 15 -53.25 8.57 3.38
CA THR A 15 -52.80 7.29 2.84
C THR A 15 -53.56 6.20 3.58
N VAL A 16 -54.28 5.35 2.84
CA VAL A 16 -55.05 4.24 3.43
C VAL A 16 -54.06 3.27 4.08
N ARG A 17 -54.17 3.11 5.41
CA ARG A 17 -53.30 2.27 6.20
C ARG A 17 -54.15 1.19 6.88
N PHE A 18 -53.67 -0.05 6.84
CA PHE A 18 -54.24 -1.14 7.60
C PHE A 18 -53.51 -1.22 8.94
N GLY A 19 -54.15 -0.79 10.02
CA GLY A 19 -53.61 -0.89 11.37
C GLY A 19 -53.97 0.27 12.29
N ASP A 20 -53.87 0.00 13.59
CA ASP A 20 -53.99 0.98 14.66
C ASP A 20 -52.69 1.81 14.79
N SER A 21 -52.71 2.90 15.55
CA SER A 21 -51.49 3.71 15.75
C SER A 21 -50.37 2.92 16.42
N VAL A 22 -49.09 3.25 16.17
CA VAL A 22 -47.94 2.59 16.84
C VAL A 22 -48.11 2.59 18.36
N VAL A 23 -48.54 3.70 18.97
CA VAL A 23 -48.76 3.81 20.42
C VAL A 23 -49.84 2.83 20.92
N ASN A 24 -50.94 2.70 20.18
CA ASN A 24 -52.01 1.75 20.54
C ASN A 24 -51.55 0.29 20.37
N SER A 25 -50.78 0.00 19.32
CA SER A 25 -50.21 -1.34 19.07
C SER A 25 -49.20 -1.74 20.15
N LEU A 26 -48.35 -0.82 20.59
CA LEU A 26 -47.44 -1.02 21.73
C LEU A 26 -48.21 -1.20 23.06
N ALA A 27 -49.31 -0.49 23.26
CA ALA A 27 -50.17 -0.67 24.43
C ALA A 27 -50.90 -2.03 24.43
N LYS A 28 -51.36 -2.50 23.26
CA LYS A 28 -51.96 -3.84 23.07
C LYS A 28 -50.93 -4.96 23.24
N LEU A 29 -49.67 -4.75 22.85
CA LEU A 29 -48.58 -5.69 23.10
C LEU A 29 -48.38 -5.93 24.60
N LYS A 30 -48.44 -4.87 25.42
CA LYS A 30 -48.43 -4.96 26.90
C LYS A 30 -49.66 -5.64 27.50
N GLN A 31 -50.73 -5.81 26.72
CA GLN A 31 -51.92 -6.60 27.06
C GLN A 31 -51.88 -8.03 26.48
N GLY A 32 -50.76 -8.42 25.85
CA GLY A 32 -50.54 -9.77 25.32
C GLY A 32 -51.02 -9.99 23.88
N ASN A 33 -51.52 -8.97 23.17
CA ASN A 33 -51.93 -9.12 21.78
C ASN A 33 -50.79 -8.74 20.82
N THR A 34 -50.30 -9.72 20.06
CA THR A 34 -49.16 -9.60 19.13
C THR A 34 -49.57 -9.34 17.67
N SER A 35 -50.86 -9.45 17.31
CA SER A 35 -51.31 -9.36 15.89
C SER A 35 -50.90 -8.05 15.23
N ASP A 36 -51.15 -6.94 15.93
CA ASP A 36 -50.92 -5.60 15.42
C ASP A 36 -49.42 -5.32 15.31
N TYR A 37 -48.61 -5.88 16.23
CA TYR A 37 -47.16 -5.75 16.25
C TYR A 37 -46.48 -6.49 15.07
N GLU A 38 -46.90 -7.73 14.79
CA GLU A 38 -46.39 -8.48 13.62
C GLU A 38 -46.83 -7.86 12.29
N MET A 39 -48.04 -7.27 12.23
CA MET A 39 -48.49 -6.53 11.05
C MET A 39 -47.62 -5.28 10.77
N ILE A 40 -47.20 -4.55 11.82
CA ILE A 40 -46.25 -3.43 11.67
C ILE A 40 -44.93 -3.94 11.08
N LYS A 41 -44.38 -5.03 11.61
CA LYS A 41 -43.14 -5.63 11.09
C LYS A 41 -43.26 -6.03 9.62
N HIS A 42 -44.37 -6.64 9.22
CA HIS A 42 -44.61 -7.04 7.84
C HIS A 42 -44.70 -5.81 6.91
N GLN A 43 -45.36 -4.73 7.32
CA GLN A 43 -45.45 -3.50 6.51
C GLN A 43 -44.11 -2.74 6.42
N LEU A 44 -43.26 -2.79 7.45
CA LEU A 44 -41.91 -2.22 7.42
C LEU A 44 -40.90 -3.07 6.65
N SER A 45 -41.19 -4.35 6.43
CA SER A 45 -40.35 -5.29 5.68
C SER A 45 -40.70 -5.33 4.18
N ASP A 46 -41.71 -4.57 3.76
CA ASP A 46 -42.16 -4.47 2.36
C ASP A 46 -41.11 -3.74 1.50
N PRO A 47 -40.51 -4.39 0.47
CA PRO A 47 -39.53 -3.75 -0.39
C PRO A 47 -40.12 -2.60 -1.24
N GLU A 48 -41.43 -2.62 -1.53
CA GLU A 48 -42.12 -1.60 -2.34
C GLU A 48 -42.79 -0.50 -1.51
N ILE A 49 -42.44 -0.39 -0.22
CA ILE A 49 -43.02 0.62 0.68
C ILE A 49 -42.93 2.05 0.10
N LYS A 50 -44.07 2.76 0.10
CA LYS A 50 -44.19 4.09 -0.53
C LYS A 50 -43.73 5.20 0.40
N ASP A 51 -43.12 6.25 -0.15
CA ASP A 51 -42.58 7.39 0.60
C ASP A 51 -43.57 7.99 1.62
N ALA A 52 -44.84 8.15 1.26
CA ALA A 52 -45.89 8.64 2.17
C ALA A 52 -46.16 7.70 3.36
N GLN A 53 -46.02 6.37 3.18
CA GLN A 53 -46.12 5.39 4.26
C GLN A 53 -44.88 5.46 5.16
N ILE A 54 -43.68 5.57 4.57
CA ILE A 54 -42.42 5.73 5.32
C ILE A 54 -42.50 6.96 6.24
N ILE A 55 -42.89 8.12 5.70
CA ILE A 55 -43.05 9.37 6.47
C ILE A 55 -44.04 9.19 7.63
N SER A 56 -45.19 8.57 7.37
CA SER A 56 -46.20 8.30 8.41
C SER A 56 -45.68 7.39 9.53
N TRP A 57 -44.99 6.30 9.18
CA TRP A 57 -44.35 5.41 10.18
C TRP A 57 -43.29 6.18 11.00
N LEU A 58 -42.40 6.92 10.35
CA LEU A 58 -41.34 7.66 11.03
C LEU A 58 -41.91 8.73 11.99
N GLN A 59 -42.96 9.44 11.59
CA GLN A 59 -43.65 10.42 12.45
C GLN A 59 -44.26 9.77 13.69
N GLU A 60 -44.91 8.61 13.56
CA GLU A 60 -45.43 7.89 14.72
C GLU A 60 -44.32 7.33 15.62
N PHE A 61 -43.26 6.77 15.03
CA PHE A 61 -42.09 6.31 15.78
C PHE A 61 -41.40 7.45 16.53
N ARG A 62 -41.35 8.66 15.94
CA ARG A 62 -40.84 9.88 16.60
C ARG A 62 -41.66 10.30 17.82
N LEU A 63 -42.97 10.06 17.82
CA LEU A 63 -43.85 10.35 18.96
C LEU A 63 -43.72 9.31 20.08
N CYS A 64 -43.35 8.07 19.77
CA CYS A 64 -43.26 6.97 20.75
C CYS A 64 -41.84 6.59 21.18
N VAL A 65 -40.78 7.30 20.74
CA VAL A 65 -39.36 6.93 21.01
C VAL A 65 -39.09 6.57 22.48
N THR A 66 -39.62 7.35 23.43
CA THR A 66 -39.41 7.11 24.86
C THR A 66 -40.06 5.83 25.39
N GLN A 67 -40.99 5.24 24.64
CA GLN A 67 -41.72 4.01 24.97
C GLN A 67 -41.10 2.76 24.31
N LEU A 68 -40.20 2.93 23.33
CA LEU A 68 -39.51 1.85 22.64
C LEU A 68 -38.34 1.32 23.50
N ASP A 69 -38.65 0.60 24.57
CA ASP A 69 -37.63 -0.06 25.39
C ASP A 69 -36.95 -1.25 24.68
N LYS A 70 -36.07 -1.96 25.40
CA LYS A 70 -35.30 -3.10 24.86
C LYS A 70 -36.16 -4.22 24.26
N GLU A 71 -37.42 -4.37 24.69
CA GLU A 71 -38.32 -5.42 24.18
C GLU A 71 -38.70 -5.15 22.69
N HIS A 72 -38.54 -3.89 22.26
CA HIS A 72 -38.86 -3.40 20.92
C HIS A 72 -37.62 -3.28 20.00
N GLU A 73 -36.47 -3.81 20.43
CA GLU A 73 -35.20 -3.71 19.70
C GLU A 73 -35.29 -4.25 18.25
N GLN A 74 -36.02 -5.34 18.02
CA GLN A 74 -36.27 -5.87 16.66
C GLN A 74 -36.97 -4.84 15.76
N LEU A 75 -37.96 -4.12 16.29
CA LEU A 75 -38.73 -3.13 15.54
C LEU A 75 -37.86 -1.92 15.18
N ILE A 76 -37.01 -1.47 16.11
CA ILE A 76 -36.02 -0.42 15.85
C ILE A 76 -35.05 -0.86 14.75
N TYR A 77 -34.55 -2.10 14.76
CA TYR A 77 -33.70 -2.60 13.67
C TYR A 77 -34.39 -2.63 12.31
N MET A 78 -35.70 -2.93 12.24
CA MET A 78 -36.47 -2.85 11.00
C MET A 78 -36.60 -1.40 10.50
N VAL A 79 -36.97 -0.46 11.37
CA VAL A 79 -37.05 0.98 11.02
C VAL A 79 -35.69 1.52 10.56
N LEU A 80 -34.60 1.15 11.25
CA LEU A 80 -33.25 1.56 10.86
C LEU A 80 -32.87 1.04 9.46
N ARG A 81 -33.30 -0.17 9.08
CA ARG A 81 -32.99 -0.81 7.79
C ARG A 81 -33.82 -0.32 6.59
N LEU A 82 -34.81 0.56 6.80
CA LEU A 82 -35.63 1.10 5.71
C LEU A 82 -34.76 1.70 4.58
N PRO A 83 -35.12 1.51 3.30
CA PRO A 83 -34.39 2.05 2.17
C PRO A 83 -34.66 3.56 2.00
N TRP A 84 -34.06 4.39 2.87
CA TRP A 84 -34.24 5.85 2.89
C TRP A 84 -33.22 6.67 2.04
N PRO A 85 -31.93 6.30 1.85
CA PRO A 85 -30.95 7.24 1.30
C PRO A 85 -31.16 7.67 -0.16
N GLY A 86 -31.87 6.85 -0.95
CA GLY A 86 -32.21 7.11 -2.35
C GLY A 86 -33.67 7.52 -2.59
N ARG A 87 -34.43 7.86 -1.54
CA ARG A 87 -35.84 8.28 -1.64
C ARG A 87 -35.98 9.80 -1.68
N SER A 88 -37.21 10.30 -1.74
CA SER A 88 -37.49 11.74 -1.78
C SER A 88 -36.90 12.49 -0.56
N PRO A 89 -36.54 13.78 -0.71
CA PRO A 89 -35.94 14.56 0.39
C PRO A 89 -36.84 14.63 1.64
N ALA A 90 -38.17 14.58 1.47
CA ALA A 90 -39.11 14.53 2.59
C ALA A 90 -38.97 13.25 3.45
N VAL A 91 -38.66 12.10 2.83
CA VAL A 91 -38.35 10.85 3.56
C VAL A 91 -37.02 10.98 4.29
N VAL A 92 -36.01 11.58 3.65
CA VAL A 92 -34.68 11.81 4.21
C VAL A 92 -34.77 12.70 5.46
N ASP A 93 -35.42 13.86 5.37
CA ASP A 93 -35.55 14.81 6.48
C ASP A 93 -36.28 14.19 7.68
N GLU A 94 -37.38 13.46 7.44
CA GLU A 94 -38.14 12.78 8.48
C GLU A 94 -37.32 11.64 9.13
N TYR A 95 -36.53 10.90 8.35
CA TYR A 95 -35.64 9.85 8.86
C TYR A 95 -34.49 10.41 9.69
N LEU A 96 -33.87 11.51 9.25
CA LEU A 96 -32.85 12.24 10.02
C LEU A 96 -33.43 12.75 11.35
N ALA A 97 -34.66 13.27 11.33
CA ALA A 97 -35.36 13.73 12.52
C ALA A 97 -35.77 12.57 13.46
N PHE A 98 -36.05 11.38 12.91
CA PHE A 98 -36.22 10.15 13.70
C PHE A 98 -34.92 9.70 14.36
N LEU A 99 -33.81 9.60 13.62
CA LEU A 99 -32.50 9.25 14.17
C LEU A 99 -32.08 10.21 15.29
N SER A 100 -32.28 11.51 15.09
CA SER A 100 -31.99 12.55 16.08
C SER A 100 -32.76 12.32 17.39
N ASN A 101 -34.07 12.07 17.31
CA ASN A 101 -34.90 11.78 18.48
C ASN A 101 -34.50 10.46 19.16
N LEU A 102 -34.27 9.40 18.38
CA LEU A 102 -33.88 8.07 18.88
C LEU A 102 -32.58 8.12 19.67
N ILE A 103 -31.53 8.71 19.10
CA ILE A 103 -30.20 8.76 19.73
C ILE A 103 -30.19 9.70 20.95
N SER A 104 -30.96 10.79 20.91
CA SER A 104 -31.08 11.72 22.04
C SER A 104 -31.84 11.13 23.23
N ALA A 105 -32.88 10.33 22.98
CA ALA A 105 -33.64 9.66 24.03
C ALA A 105 -32.97 8.37 24.53
N GLN A 106 -32.30 7.63 23.64
CA GLN A 106 -31.83 6.27 23.88
C GLN A 106 -30.47 6.00 23.20
N THR A 107 -29.41 6.48 23.83
CA THR A 107 -28.02 6.33 23.34
C THR A 107 -27.55 4.89 23.15
N VAL A 108 -28.27 3.90 23.72
CA VAL A 108 -28.04 2.46 23.51
C VAL A 108 -28.03 2.08 22.02
N TYR A 109 -28.91 2.69 21.22
CA TYR A 109 -29.02 2.41 19.79
C TYR A 109 -27.99 3.13 18.91
N LEU A 110 -27.10 3.96 19.48
CA LEU A 110 -26.07 4.70 18.75
C LEU A 110 -25.21 3.77 17.88
N ARG A 111 -24.68 2.67 18.45
CA ARG A 111 -23.83 1.72 17.71
C ARG A 111 -24.58 1.11 16.51
N SER A 112 -25.86 0.81 16.69
CA SER A 112 -26.73 0.26 15.66
C SER A 112 -27.01 1.25 14.54
N CYS A 113 -27.33 2.50 14.88
CA CYS A 113 -27.52 3.58 13.91
C CYS A 113 -26.26 3.81 13.08
N LEU A 114 -25.10 3.96 13.74
CA LEU A 114 -23.81 4.15 13.08
C LEU A 114 -23.45 2.97 12.16
N LYS A 115 -23.70 1.72 12.58
CA LYS A 115 -23.45 0.54 11.74
C LYS A 115 -24.32 0.55 10.48
N THR A 116 -25.60 0.89 10.59
CA THR A 116 -26.49 0.98 9.42
C THR A 116 -26.06 2.10 8.47
N LEU A 117 -25.66 3.26 8.98
CA LEU A 117 -25.12 4.35 8.14
C LEU A 117 -23.87 3.92 7.38
N VAL A 118 -22.89 3.33 8.07
CA VAL A 118 -21.63 2.84 7.45
C VAL A 118 -21.89 1.73 6.43
N SER A 119 -22.90 0.88 6.62
CA SER A 119 -23.24 -0.16 5.63
C SER A 119 -23.79 0.37 4.30
N ASN A 120 -24.15 1.66 4.21
CA ASN A 120 -24.52 2.31 2.94
C ASN A 120 -23.35 3.06 2.27
N PHE A 121 -22.10 2.90 2.74
CA PHE A 121 -20.91 3.48 2.10
C PHE A 121 -20.32 2.68 0.95
N THR A 122 -20.83 1.47 0.71
CA THR A 122 -20.56 0.68 -0.49
C THR A 122 -21.75 0.78 -1.45
N PRO A 123 -21.52 0.72 -2.78
CA PRO A 123 -22.61 0.52 -3.74
C PRO A 123 -23.45 -0.72 -3.36
N ARG A 124 -24.76 -0.66 -3.60
CA ARG A 124 -25.60 -1.84 -3.47
C ARG A 124 -25.35 -2.74 -4.68
N ARG A 125 -24.99 -4.00 -4.46
CA ARG A 125 -25.06 -5.00 -5.53
C ARG A 125 -26.53 -5.23 -5.86
N VAL A 126 -27.01 -4.64 -6.95
CA VAL A 126 -28.34 -4.95 -7.49
C VAL A 126 -28.27 -6.39 -8.01
N ARG A 127 -29.04 -7.29 -7.38
CA ARG A 127 -29.26 -8.64 -7.90
C ARG A 127 -30.62 -8.66 -8.58
N ILE A 128 -30.62 -8.61 -9.90
CA ILE A 128 -31.83 -8.89 -10.69
C ILE A 128 -31.97 -10.41 -10.78
N GLN A 129 -33.11 -10.92 -10.28
CA GLN A 129 -33.45 -12.33 -10.40
C GLN A 129 -34.53 -12.49 -11.46
N GLU A 130 -34.12 -12.81 -12.68
CA GLU A 130 -35.00 -13.41 -13.68
C GLU A 130 -34.72 -14.91 -13.79
N GLY A 131 -35.76 -15.74 -13.58
CA GLY A 131 -35.76 -17.13 -14.05
C GLY A 131 -34.69 -18.08 -13.49
N ASN A 132 -34.36 -18.01 -12.19
CA ASN A 132 -33.34 -18.84 -11.52
C ASN A 132 -31.89 -18.67 -12.02
N VAL A 133 -31.59 -17.60 -12.76
CA VAL A 133 -30.22 -17.19 -13.07
C VAL A 133 -29.97 -15.86 -12.37
N ASP A 134 -28.94 -15.79 -11.51
CA ASP A 134 -28.47 -14.52 -10.94
C ASP A 134 -27.74 -13.78 -12.08
N ILE A 135 -28.44 -12.89 -12.78
CA ILE A 135 -27.85 -11.98 -13.78
C ILE A 135 -27.55 -10.66 -13.05
N SER A 136 -26.27 -10.37 -12.85
CA SER A 136 -25.81 -9.03 -12.48
C SER A 136 -26.02 -8.15 -13.72
N ASP A 137 -26.98 -7.24 -13.67
CA ASP A 137 -27.27 -6.34 -14.78
C ASP A 137 -27.11 -4.88 -14.31
N SER A 138 -26.10 -4.26 -14.90
CA SER A 138 -25.80 -2.83 -15.09
C SER A 138 -25.69 -1.85 -13.89
N ASP A 139 -24.73 -0.93 -14.04
CA ASP A 139 -24.36 0.20 -13.17
C ASP A 139 -25.43 1.35 -13.10
N ASP A 140 -26.72 1.05 -13.27
CA ASP A 140 -27.80 2.05 -13.40
C ASP A 140 -28.04 2.88 -12.11
N ASP A 141 -27.45 2.51 -10.97
CA ASP A 141 -27.49 3.25 -9.70
C ASP A 141 -26.50 4.45 -9.62
N GLU A 142 -25.65 4.67 -10.64
CA GLU A 142 -24.54 5.62 -10.57
C GLU A 142 -24.91 7.10 -10.35
N GLU A 143 -26.06 7.59 -10.83
CA GLU A 143 -26.41 9.02 -10.70
C GLU A 143 -26.86 9.38 -9.27
N ASN A 144 -27.45 8.42 -8.54
CA ASN A 144 -27.93 8.65 -7.17
C ASN A 144 -26.91 8.31 -6.09
N LEU A 145 -25.85 7.55 -6.41
CA LEU A 145 -24.83 7.13 -5.45
C LEU A 145 -24.16 8.29 -4.68
N PRO A 146 -23.77 9.43 -5.32
CA PRO A 146 -23.23 10.59 -4.58
C PRO A 146 -24.23 11.18 -3.58
N ARG A 147 -25.52 11.26 -3.96
CA ARG A 147 -26.60 11.77 -3.09
C ARG A 147 -26.83 10.85 -1.89
N ILE A 148 -26.80 9.53 -2.11
CA ILE A 148 -26.89 8.51 -1.05
C ILE A 148 -25.77 8.72 -0.03
N PHE A 149 -24.54 8.95 -0.49
CA PHE A 149 -23.41 9.23 0.40
C PHE A 149 -23.57 10.57 1.13
N ASP A 150 -24.01 11.64 0.44
CA ASP A 150 -24.29 12.94 1.06
C ASP A 150 -25.30 12.84 2.21
N HIS A 151 -26.41 12.13 2.00
CA HIS A 151 -27.42 11.88 3.03
C HIS A 151 -26.85 11.10 4.23
N CYS A 152 -26.03 10.07 3.98
CA CYS A 152 -25.36 9.32 5.06
C CYS A 152 -24.35 10.19 5.83
N HIS A 153 -23.61 11.07 5.14
CA HIS A 153 -22.69 12.02 5.75
C HIS A 153 -23.40 13.10 6.56
N GLN A 154 -24.55 13.61 6.08
CA GLN A 154 -25.41 14.52 6.82
C GLN A 154 -25.93 13.87 8.11
N ALA A 155 -26.35 12.61 8.06
CA ALA A 155 -26.74 11.83 9.23
C ALA A 155 -25.60 11.71 10.26
N LEU A 156 -24.39 11.35 9.83
CA LEU A 156 -23.23 11.25 10.73
C LEU A 156 -22.82 12.60 11.33
N GLN A 157 -22.87 13.69 10.56
CA GLN A 157 -22.62 15.04 11.07
C GLN A 157 -23.66 15.45 12.13
N MET A 158 -24.93 15.14 11.90
CA MET A 158 -26.01 15.37 12.86
C MET A 158 -25.76 14.57 14.16
N ILE A 159 -25.48 13.27 14.06
CA ILE A 159 -25.21 12.41 15.22
C ILE A 159 -23.99 12.87 16.01
N ALA A 160 -22.91 13.25 15.32
CA ALA A 160 -21.69 13.75 15.97
C ALA A 160 -21.90 15.08 16.73
N ARG A 161 -22.85 15.92 16.29
CA ARG A 161 -23.24 17.15 17.00
C ARG A 161 -24.02 16.87 18.29
N TYR A 162 -24.92 15.87 18.28
CA TYR A 162 -25.69 15.51 19.48
C TYR A 162 -24.91 14.64 20.47
N VAL A 163 -24.05 13.74 19.99
CA VAL A 163 -23.27 12.83 20.83
C VAL A 163 -21.77 12.98 20.53
N PRO A 164 -21.03 13.80 21.30
CA PRO A 164 -19.60 14.00 21.12
C PRO A 164 -18.76 12.72 21.23
N SER A 165 -19.25 11.70 21.95
CA SER A 165 -18.60 10.39 22.07
C SER A 165 -18.70 9.51 20.81
N THR A 166 -19.38 9.97 19.74
CA THR A 166 -19.57 9.24 18.48
C THR A 166 -18.27 8.72 17.89
N SER A 167 -17.18 9.50 17.91
CA SER A 167 -15.87 9.10 17.38
C SER A 167 -15.38 7.77 17.96
N ARG A 168 -15.48 7.59 19.29
CA ARG A 168 -15.03 6.38 19.99
C ARG A 168 -15.77 5.11 19.54
N PHE A 169 -17.04 5.23 19.16
CA PHE A 169 -17.85 4.10 18.69
C PHE A 169 -17.78 3.91 17.17
N LEU A 170 -17.53 4.98 16.42
CA LEU A 170 -17.50 4.95 14.96
C LEU A 170 -16.24 4.26 14.42
N MET A 171 -15.05 4.48 15.00
CA MET A 171 -13.82 3.88 14.47
C MET A 171 -13.82 2.33 14.44
N PRO A 172 -14.24 1.62 15.51
CA PRO A 172 -14.40 0.16 15.45
C PRO A 172 -15.40 -0.28 14.38
N ILE A 173 -16.51 0.43 14.21
CA ILE A 173 -17.52 0.12 13.17
C ILE A 173 -16.91 0.28 11.77
N LEU A 174 -16.13 1.33 11.52
CA LEU A 174 -15.47 1.55 10.23
C LEU A 174 -14.43 0.46 9.92
N SER A 175 -13.74 -0.06 10.95
CA SER A 175 -12.83 -1.20 10.82
C SER A 175 -13.58 -2.52 10.57
N ASP A 176 -14.67 -2.77 11.30
CA ASP A 176 -15.47 -4.00 11.20
C ASP A 176 -16.22 -4.11 9.85
N ASN A 177 -16.57 -2.99 9.21
CA ASN A 177 -17.31 -2.94 7.94
C ASN A 177 -16.41 -2.58 6.74
N PHE A 178 -15.09 -2.51 6.92
CA PHE A 178 -14.17 -2.25 5.80
C PHE A 178 -14.28 -3.40 4.77
N PRO A 179 -14.53 -3.13 3.47
CA PRO A 179 -14.72 -4.17 2.46
C PRO A 179 -13.51 -5.10 2.36
N PHE A 180 -13.77 -6.38 2.04
CA PHE A 180 -12.67 -7.32 1.82
C PHE A 180 -11.79 -6.87 0.65
N VAL A 181 -10.47 -6.95 0.80
CA VAL A 181 -9.49 -6.34 -0.12
C VAL A 181 -9.52 -6.90 -1.55
N GLN A 182 -10.15 -8.07 -1.76
CA GLN A 182 -10.36 -8.65 -3.09
C GLN A 182 -11.66 -8.19 -3.78
N LYS A 183 -12.45 -7.30 -3.17
CA LYS A 183 -13.64 -6.71 -3.82
C LYS A 183 -13.26 -5.73 -4.93
N SER A 184 -14.24 -5.41 -5.78
CA SER A 184 -14.03 -4.54 -6.95
C SER A 184 -13.42 -3.19 -6.56
N SER A 185 -12.59 -2.67 -7.45
CA SER A 185 -11.89 -1.38 -7.32
C SER A 185 -12.85 -0.26 -6.90
N ARG A 186 -14.02 -0.21 -7.55
CA ARG A 186 -15.12 0.73 -7.26
C ARG A 186 -15.67 0.63 -5.83
N THR A 187 -15.82 -0.58 -5.29
CA THR A 187 -16.31 -0.77 -3.91
C THR A 187 -15.30 -0.24 -2.89
N LEU A 188 -14.02 -0.49 -3.12
CA LEU A 188 -12.92 -0.02 -2.27
C LEU A 188 -12.76 1.50 -2.36
N GLU A 189 -12.81 2.05 -3.58
CA GLU A 189 -12.79 3.49 -3.87
C GLU A 189 -13.88 4.24 -3.10
N CYS A 190 -15.15 3.86 -3.27
CA CYS A 190 -16.28 4.50 -2.60
C CYS A 190 -16.13 4.46 -1.07
N TYR A 191 -15.75 3.31 -0.50
CA TYR A 191 -15.61 3.16 0.94
C TYR A 191 -14.45 4.01 1.50
N VAL A 192 -13.30 4.03 0.82
CA VAL A 192 -12.14 4.83 1.24
C VAL A 192 -12.39 6.33 1.06
N HIS A 193 -13.04 6.76 -0.02
CA HIS A 193 -13.46 8.14 -0.22
C HIS A 193 -14.41 8.61 0.89
N ASN A 194 -15.46 7.82 1.20
CA ASN A 194 -16.39 8.13 2.28
C ASN A 194 -15.69 8.13 3.66
N LEU A 195 -14.80 7.17 3.93
CA LEU A 195 -14.00 7.11 5.15
C LEU A 195 -13.12 8.37 5.33
N LEU A 196 -12.42 8.80 4.27
CA LEU A 196 -11.61 10.02 4.29
C LEU A 196 -12.48 11.27 4.47
N ARG A 197 -13.67 11.32 3.85
CA ARG A 197 -14.65 12.40 4.05
C ARG A 197 -15.12 12.53 5.51
N ILE A 198 -15.20 11.43 6.28
CA ILE A 198 -15.48 11.50 7.74
C ILE A 198 -14.45 12.36 8.46
N THR A 199 -13.17 12.22 8.10
CA THR A 199 -12.07 12.91 8.80
C THR A 199 -12.13 14.43 8.69
N VAL A 200 -12.83 14.96 7.67
CA VAL A 200 -12.99 16.41 7.45
C VAL A 200 -13.87 17.06 8.52
N TYR A 201 -14.93 16.37 8.96
CA TYR A 201 -15.87 16.87 9.97
C TYR A 201 -15.74 16.17 11.35
N ILE A 202 -15.01 15.06 11.44
CA ILE A 202 -14.55 14.46 12.71
C ILE A 202 -13.01 14.29 12.67
N PRO A 203 -12.22 15.38 12.82
CA PRO A 203 -10.75 15.32 12.70
C PRO A 203 -10.07 14.38 13.70
N ALA A 204 -10.70 14.11 14.85
CA ALA A 204 -10.23 13.16 15.84
C ALA A 204 -10.08 11.71 15.32
N LEU A 205 -10.74 11.36 14.20
CA LEU A 205 -10.63 10.06 13.56
C LEU A 205 -9.54 9.98 12.49
N ARG A 206 -8.93 11.10 12.09
CA ARG A 206 -8.09 11.16 10.89
C ARG A 206 -6.91 10.18 10.95
N ARG A 207 -6.13 10.20 12.03
CA ARG A 207 -4.96 9.31 12.17
C ARG A 207 -5.35 7.83 12.12
N ASP A 208 -6.39 7.46 12.87
CA ASP A 208 -6.80 6.05 12.99
C ASP A 208 -7.47 5.55 11.68
N ALA A 209 -8.17 6.43 10.96
CA ALA A 209 -8.70 6.17 9.61
C ALA A 209 -7.58 6.01 8.57
N LEU A 210 -6.57 6.89 8.59
CA LEU A 210 -5.38 6.77 7.74
C LEU A 210 -4.60 5.49 8.05
N GLU A 211 -4.48 5.11 9.32
CA GLU A 211 -3.86 3.84 9.74
C GLU A 211 -4.61 2.64 9.14
N LEU A 212 -5.95 2.62 9.23
CA LEU A 212 -6.77 1.56 8.65
C LEU A 212 -6.61 1.49 7.12
N ILE A 213 -6.70 2.62 6.42
CA ILE A 213 -6.55 2.68 4.96
C ILE A 213 -5.16 2.20 4.53
N ILE A 214 -4.10 2.75 5.12
CA ILE A 214 -2.72 2.41 4.81
C ILE A 214 -2.44 0.93 5.13
N SER A 215 -2.97 0.37 6.22
CA SER A 215 -2.86 -1.06 6.52
C SER A 215 -3.46 -1.96 5.43
N LYS A 216 -4.63 -1.58 4.88
CA LYS A 216 -5.28 -2.34 3.80
C LYS A 216 -4.57 -2.17 2.46
N MET A 217 -4.07 -0.97 2.16
CA MET A 217 -3.27 -0.71 0.97
C MET A 217 -1.93 -1.44 1.01
N LEU A 218 -1.24 -1.49 2.15
CA LEU A 218 -0.02 -2.30 2.33
C LEU A 218 -0.28 -3.79 2.14
N THR A 219 -1.47 -4.28 2.50
CA THR A 219 -1.88 -5.67 2.25
C THR A 219 -2.00 -5.95 0.74
N LEU A 220 -2.49 -4.99 -0.05
CA LEU A 220 -2.54 -5.10 -1.52
C LEU A 220 -1.14 -4.98 -2.14
N ASP A 221 -0.34 -4.02 -1.70
CA ASP A 221 1.00 -3.71 -2.21
C ASP A 221 1.99 -4.86 -1.99
N VAL A 222 1.96 -5.52 -0.83
CA VAL A 222 2.79 -6.72 -0.55
C VAL A 222 2.30 -7.96 -1.32
N ASN A 223 1.02 -8.02 -1.69
CA ASN A 223 0.44 -9.10 -2.50
C ASN A 223 0.58 -8.88 -4.02
N ALA A 224 1.23 -7.80 -4.46
CA ALA A 224 1.49 -7.50 -5.86
C ALA A 224 2.97 -7.12 -6.04
N PRO A 225 3.89 -8.12 -5.99
CA PRO A 225 5.32 -7.85 -6.06
C PRO A 225 5.69 -7.22 -7.40
N ARG A 226 6.68 -6.31 -7.36
CA ARG A 226 7.16 -5.52 -8.51
C ARG A 226 7.31 -6.32 -9.81
N SER A 227 7.94 -7.50 -9.75
CA SER A 227 8.20 -8.32 -10.94
C SER A 227 6.91 -8.83 -11.59
N GLU A 228 5.91 -9.26 -10.80
CA GLU A 228 4.64 -9.76 -11.35
C GLU A 228 3.84 -8.64 -12.03
N ILE A 229 3.93 -7.41 -11.51
CA ILE A 229 3.37 -6.22 -12.18
C ILE A 229 4.15 -5.95 -13.48
N GLU A 230 5.48 -5.82 -13.43
CA GLU A 230 6.30 -5.54 -14.62
C GLU A 230 6.14 -6.61 -15.73
N ASP A 231 6.03 -7.89 -15.37
CA ASP A 231 5.78 -9.00 -16.30
C ASP A 231 4.35 -8.94 -16.89
N THR A 232 3.32 -8.73 -16.06
CA THR A 232 1.92 -8.67 -16.52
C THR A 232 1.66 -7.49 -17.46
N GLU A 233 2.17 -6.31 -17.10
CA GLU A 233 2.01 -5.10 -17.91
C GLU A 233 2.80 -5.22 -19.24
N SER A 234 4.05 -5.71 -19.20
CA SER A 234 4.89 -5.79 -20.40
C SER A 234 4.43 -6.85 -21.42
N VAL A 235 3.85 -7.97 -20.99
CA VAL A 235 3.25 -8.98 -21.89
C VAL A 235 2.03 -8.41 -22.61
N ARG A 236 1.16 -7.68 -21.89
CA ARG A 236 -0.06 -7.11 -22.50
C ARG A 236 0.22 -5.87 -23.34
N GLU A 237 1.19 -5.04 -22.98
CA GLU A 237 1.67 -3.94 -23.84
C GLU A 237 2.27 -4.45 -25.16
N GLN A 238 2.94 -5.61 -25.16
CA GLN A 238 3.40 -6.27 -26.38
C GLN A 238 2.25 -6.82 -27.23
N ASN A 239 1.25 -7.46 -26.61
CA ASN A 239 0.08 -7.99 -27.33
C ASN A 239 -0.79 -6.88 -27.93
N HIS A 240 -1.01 -5.76 -27.22
CA HIS A 240 -1.71 -4.60 -27.78
C HIS A 240 -0.94 -3.89 -28.92
N GLY A 241 0.37 -4.13 -29.06
CA GLY A 241 1.17 -3.67 -30.19
C GLY A 241 0.96 -4.49 -31.48
N ALA A 242 0.37 -5.68 -31.40
CA ALA A 242 0.09 -6.57 -32.52
C ALA A 242 -1.43 -6.81 -32.64
N GLY A 243 -2.09 -5.96 -33.44
CA GLY A 243 -3.56 -5.88 -33.46
C GLY A 243 -4.29 -7.16 -33.83
N THR A 244 -4.94 -7.79 -32.84
CA THR A 244 -6.07 -8.73 -32.96
C THR A 244 -6.91 -8.65 -31.67
N ASP A 245 -8.12 -8.11 -31.76
CA ASP A 245 -9.04 -7.88 -30.61
C ASP A 245 -9.79 -9.16 -30.14
N GLU A 246 -9.28 -10.38 -30.39
CA GLU A 246 -10.07 -11.62 -30.28
C GLU A 246 -9.70 -12.57 -29.11
N ASP A 247 -8.64 -12.32 -28.34
CA ASP A 247 -8.22 -13.20 -27.21
C ASP A 247 -8.82 -12.83 -25.83
N PHE A 248 -9.93 -12.07 -25.80
CA PHE A 248 -10.57 -11.55 -24.58
C PHE A 248 -11.50 -12.54 -23.83
N LEU A 249 -11.37 -13.87 -24.01
CA LEU A 249 -12.43 -14.82 -23.62
C LEU A 249 -12.11 -15.90 -22.56
N PHE A 250 -10.91 -15.92 -21.97
CA PHE A 250 -10.55 -16.97 -20.99
C PHE A 250 -9.79 -16.45 -19.76
N ASN A 251 -10.53 -15.81 -18.85
CA ASN A 251 -10.08 -15.60 -17.48
C ASN A 251 -11.21 -16.01 -16.50
N MET A 252 -11.32 -17.32 -16.25
CA MET A 252 -12.44 -17.92 -15.52
C MET A 252 -12.28 -17.85 -13.99
N ASP A 253 -12.09 -16.64 -13.45
CA ASP A 253 -12.13 -16.34 -12.01
C ASP A 253 -13.15 -15.23 -11.73
N GLU A 254 -13.94 -15.39 -10.67
CA GLU A 254 -15.25 -14.74 -10.46
C GLU A 254 -15.20 -13.22 -10.11
N ASP A 255 -16.30 -12.50 -10.39
CA ASP A 255 -16.50 -11.03 -10.31
C ASP A 255 -15.82 -10.21 -11.48
N GLU A 256 -15.92 -10.65 -12.76
CA GLU A 256 -15.73 -9.76 -13.93
C GLU A 256 -16.97 -8.86 -14.14
N ASP A 257 -16.90 -7.63 -13.62
CA ASP A 257 -17.89 -6.56 -13.87
C ASP A 257 -17.15 -5.20 -13.80
N GLU A 258 -16.18 -5.00 -14.71
CA GLU A 258 -15.53 -3.71 -14.95
C GLU A 258 -16.10 -3.09 -16.23
N GLY A 259 -17.17 -2.30 -16.07
CA GLY A 259 -17.66 -1.42 -17.12
C GLY A 259 -16.59 -0.42 -17.59
N PRO A 260 -16.71 0.13 -18.81
CA PRO A 260 -15.68 1.00 -19.39
C PRO A 260 -15.44 2.24 -18.51
N PRO A 261 -14.18 2.55 -18.15
CA PRO A 261 -13.89 3.58 -17.16
C PRO A 261 -14.26 4.99 -17.63
N ARG A 262 -14.84 5.76 -16.71
CA ARG A 262 -15.31 7.14 -16.91
C ARG A 262 -14.21 8.19 -17.11
N ASP A 263 -12.96 7.82 -16.88
CA ASP A 263 -11.79 8.68 -17.02
C ASP A 263 -10.81 7.97 -17.95
N GLY A 264 -10.49 8.58 -19.09
CA GLY A 264 -9.68 7.98 -20.18
C GLY A 264 -8.19 7.84 -19.85
N GLY A 265 -7.86 7.57 -18.59
CA GLY A 265 -6.52 7.33 -18.10
C GLY A 265 -6.07 5.88 -18.33
N PRO A 266 -4.74 5.63 -18.32
CA PRO A 266 -4.19 4.29 -18.48
C PRO A 266 -4.53 3.39 -17.29
N LEU A 267 -5.19 2.26 -17.56
CA LEU A 267 -5.49 1.20 -16.58
C LEU A 267 -4.27 0.32 -16.31
N MET A 268 -4.21 -0.25 -15.10
CA MET A 268 -3.36 -1.41 -14.80
C MET A 268 -4.04 -2.69 -15.30
N PHE A 269 -3.30 -3.57 -15.95
CA PHE A 269 -3.80 -4.90 -16.30
C PHE A 269 -3.75 -5.88 -15.12
N HIS A 270 -2.83 -5.67 -14.17
CA HIS A 270 -2.76 -6.49 -12.96
C HIS A 270 -3.85 -6.07 -11.95
N SER A 271 -4.84 -6.94 -11.70
CA SER A 271 -6.07 -6.59 -10.95
C SER A 271 -5.84 -6.08 -9.52
N VAL A 272 -4.83 -6.61 -8.80
CA VAL A 272 -4.44 -6.11 -7.47
C VAL A 272 -3.78 -4.73 -7.58
N ALA A 273 -3.09 -4.46 -8.68
CA ALA A 273 -2.44 -3.17 -8.94
C ALA A 273 -3.46 -2.09 -9.33
N GLU A 274 -4.50 -2.39 -10.12
CA GLU A 274 -5.59 -1.43 -10.41
C GLU A 274 -6.34 -1.01 -9.14
N ARG A 275 -6.65 -2.00 -8.26
CA ARG A 275 -7.24 -1.73 -6.94
C ARG A 275 -6.34 -0.82 -6.11
N LEU A 276 -5.03 -1.08 -6.10
CA LEU A 276 -4.06 -0.25 -5.38
C LEU A 276 -3.90 1.14 -6.00
N ASP A 277 -3.91 1.26 -7.33
CA ASP A 277 -3.77 2.52 -8.06
C ASP A 277 -4.96 3.44 -7.80
N THR A 278 -6.18 2.90 -7.92
CA THR A 278 -7.42 3.59 -7.56
C THR A 278 -7.39 4.08 -6.10
N LEU A 279 -6.93 3.26 -5.15
CA LEU A 279 -6.81 3.67 -3.75
C LEU A 279 -5.70 4.72 -3.50
N MET A 280 -4.56 4.60 -4.18
CA MET A 280 -3.49 5.60 -4.13
C MET A 280 -3.95 6.93 -4.69
N LEU A 281 -4.70 6.94 -5.79
CA LEU A 281 -5.27 8.14 -6.39
C LEU A 281 -6.17 8.90 -5.40
N VAL A 282 -7.10 8.19 -4.74
CA VAL A 282 -7.99 8.77 -3.72
C VAL A 282 -7.21 9.29 -2.50
N LEU A 283 -6.19 8.56 -2.04
CA LEU A 283 -5.35 8.99 -0.91
C LEU A 283 -4.51 10.24 -1.24
N LEU A 284 -3.90 10.30 -2.43
CA LEU A 284 -3.08 11.43 -2.87
C LEU A 284 -3.92 12.69 -3.12
N ALA A 285 -5.11 12.54 -3.72
CA ALA A 285 -6.08 13.63 -3.86
C ALA A 285 -6.47 14.20 -2.49
N TYR A 286 -6.86 13.34 -1.54
CA TYR A 286 -7.15 13.75 -0.15
C TYR A 286 -5.98 14.47 0.52
N ILE A 287 -4.74 13.99 0.36
CA ILE A 287 -3.54 14.65 0.91
C ILE A 287 -3.39 16.06 0.32
N LYS A 288 -3.62 16.23 -0.98
CA LYS A 288 -3.58 17.54 -1.66
C LYS A 288 -4.67 18.47 -1.13
N ASP A 289 -5.91 18.01 -1.05
CA ASP A 289 -7.09 18.81 -0.71
C ASP A 289 -7.14 19.22 0.77
N VAL A 290 -6.67 18.37 1.69
CA VAL A 290 -6.51 18.75 3.11
C VAL A 290 -5.37 19.75 3.29
N SER A 291 -4.37 19.72 2.41
CA SER A 291 -3.19 20.58 2.46
C SER A 291 -3.39 21.96 1.82
N HIS A 292 -4.28 22.09 0.84
CA HIS A 292 -4.48 23.32 0.08
C HIS A 292 -5.90 23.87 0.27
N VAL A 293 -6.01 25.14 0.67
CA VAL A 293 -7.27 25.89 0.74
C VAL A 293 -7.21 26.96 -0.33
N ASP A 294 -8.18 27.01 -1.24
CA ASP A 294 -8.21 27.94 -2.38
C ASP A 294 -6.92 27.90 -3.23
N SER A 295 -6.36 26.70 -3.43
CA SER A 295 -5.05 26.42 -4.06
C SER A 295 -3.81 26.94 -3.31
N VAL A 296 -3.96 27.46 -2.08
CA VAL A 296 -2.87 27.93 -1.23
C VAL A 296 -2.57 26.92 -0.11
N LEU A 297 -1.29 26.61 0.11
CA LEU A 297 -0.85 25.64 1.12
C LEU A 297 -1.14 26.13 2.56
N ASP A 298 -2.06 25.47 3.27
CA ASP A 298 -2.33 25.73 4.70
C ASP A 298 -1.28 25.03 5.57
N VAL A 299 -0.30 25.82 6.00
CA VAL A 299 0.84 25.37 6.79
C VAL A 299 0.44 24.64 8.08
N GLU A 300 -0.66 25.00 8.74
CA GLU A 300 -1.03 24.35 10.00
C GLU A 300 -1.75 23.03 9.76
N ARG A 301 -2.70 22.97 8.80
CA ARG A 301 -3.33 21.69 8.39
C ARG A 301 -2.29 20.66 7.98
N VAL A 302 -1.34 21.08 7.15
CA VAL A 302 -0.23 20.25 6.64
C VAL A 302 0.64 19.73 7.79
N LYS A 303 0.98 20.54 8.79
CA LYS A 303 1.74 20.07 9.97
C LYS A 303 1.00 19.05 10.82
N VAL A 304 -0.33 19.11 10.93
CA VAL A 304 -1.07 18.10 11.68
C VAL A 304 -1.22 16.83 10.85
N LEU A 305 -1.50 16.94 9.54
CA LEU A 305 -1.52 15.79 8.62
C LEU A 305 -0.16 15.08 8.57
N TYR A 306 0.94 15.83 8.53
CA TYR A 306 2.31 15.29 8.61
C TYR A 306 2.55 14.51 9.91
N ARG A 307 2.12 15.05 11.06
CA ARG A 307 2.26 14.35 12.35
C ARG A 307 1.45 13.06 12.39
N ASP A 308 0.24 13.07 11.85
CA ASP A 308 -0.59 11.86 11.76
C ASP A 308 0.05 10.81 10.83
N LEU A 309 0.51 11.21 9.63
CA LEU A 309 1.12 10.30 8.67
C LEU A 309 2.50 9.77 9.10
N VAL A 310 3.34 10.55 9.81
CA VAL A 310 4.59 10.02 10.39
C VAL A 310 4.31 8.95 11.45
N CYS A 311 3.28 9.14 12.29
CA CYS A 311 2.88 8.11 13.25
C CYS A 311 2.41 6.82 12.56
N VAL A 312 1.68 6.92 11.44
CA VAL A 312 1.27 5.75 10.64
C VAL A 312 2.46 5.13 9.90
N PHE A 313 3.39 5.95 9.40
CA PHE A 313 4.62 5.51 8.76
C PHE A 313 5.48 4.65 9.70
N ASP A 314 5.76 5.14 10.90
CA ASP A 314 6.56 4.39 11.91
C ASP A 314 5.91 3.07 12.33
N LYS A 315 4.57 3.05 12.40
CA LYS A 315 3.80 1.89 12.85
C LYS A 315 3.61 0.82 11.77
N LEU A 316 3.44 1.23 10.51
CA LEU A 316 3.04 0.33 9.42
C LEU A 316 4.02 0.29 8.23
N VAL A 317 4.46 1.44 7.73
CA VAL A 317 5.21 1.53 6.46
C VAL A 317 6.71 1.26 6.66
N LEU A 318 7.29 1.72 7.76
CA LEU A 318 8.70 1.47 8.11
C LEU A 318 8.97 0.00 8.50
N PRO A 319 8.07 -0.72 9.21
CA PRO A 319 8.28 -2.14 9.53
C PRO A 319 7.91 -3.10 8.39
N THR A 320 7.08 -2.68 7.42
CA THR A 320 6.66 -3.52 6.29
C THR A 320 7.75 -3.60 5.22
N HIS A 321 8.22 -4.80 4.94
CA HIS A 321 9.13 -5.06 3.81
C HIS A 321 8.35 -5.20 2.49
N ALA A 322 9.03 -5.04 1.35
CA ALA A 322 8.51 -5.25 -0.01
C ALA A 322 7.32 -4.37 -0.49
N SER A 323 6.79 -3.44 0.32
CA SER A 323 5.85 -2.40 -0.15
C SER A 323 6.51 -1.52 -1.22
N CYS A 324 5.90 -1.35 -2.39
CA CYS A 324 6.49 -0.64 -3.54
C CYS A 324 5.86 0.74 -3.79
N HIS A 325 4.64 0.98 -3.30
CA HIS A 325 3.84 2.13 -3.71
C HIS A 325 3.35 2.97 -2.52
N VAL A 326 2.90 2.36 -1.42
CA VAL A 326 2.19 3.08 -0.36
C VAL A 326 3.05 4.16 0.32
N GLN A 327 4.36 3.93 0.45
CA GLN A 327 5.33 4.90 0.98
C GLN A 327 5.39 6.22 0.20
N PHE A 328 4.95 6.25 -1.06
CA PHE A 328 4.93 7.48 -1.85
C PHE A 328 3.91 8.50 -1.33
N CYS A 329 2.96 8.13 -0.45
CA CYS A 329 2.12 9.12 0.24
C CYS A 329 2.94 10.11 1.08
N MET A 330 4.00 9.63 1.76
CA MET A 330 4.94 10.47 2.52
C MET A 330 5.85 11.27 1.59
N PHE A 331 6.30 10.68 0.48
CA PHE A 331 7.09 11.36 -0.54
C PHE A 331 6.33 12.56 -1.14
N TYR A 332 5.05 12.34 -1.48
CA TYR A 332 4.16 13.37 -2.02
C TYR A 332 3.95 14.52 -1.04
N LEU A 333 3.59 14.22 0.21
CA LEU A 333 3.40 15.25 1.23
C LEU A 333 4.69 16.07 1.48
N CYS A 334 5.85 15.43 1.48
CA CYS A 334 7.13 16.12 1.65
C CYS A 334 7.46 17.07 0.48
N SER A 335 6.91 16.84 -0.71
CA SER A 335 7.14 17.70 -1.88
C SER A 335 6.51 19.09 -1.74
N PHE A 336 5.45 19.25 -0.94
CA PHE A 336 4.73 20.52 -0.79
C PHE A 336 5.56 21.62 -0.12
N ARG A 337 6.54 21.25 0.73
CA ARG A 337 7.41 22.22 1.40
C ARG A 337 8.70 21.57 1.89
N LEU A 338 9.84 22.19 1.58
CA LEU A 338 11.16 21.75 2.01
C LEU A 338 11.26 21.39 3.50
N GLY A 339 10.66 22.21 4.39
CA GLY A 339 10.67 21.95 5.84
C GLY A 339 9.97 20.65 6.28
N LEU A 340 9.10 20.06 5.44
CA LEU A 340 8.52 18.72 5.68
C LEU A 340 9.51 17.63 5.29
N ALA A 341 10.17 17.78 4.14
CA ALA A 341 11.23 16.89 3.69
C ALA A 341 12.41 16.87 4.67
N GLU A 342 12.81 18.03 5.19
CA GLU A 342 13.85 18.17 6.21
C GLU A 342 13.44 17.55 7.55
N ALA A 343 12.18 17.74 7.98
CA ALA A 343 11.64 17.08 9.17
C ALA A 343 11.58 15.55 9.02
N PHE A 344 11.27 15.05 7.81
CA PHE A 344 11.22 13.60 7.54
C PHE A 344 12.62 12.99 7.53
N LEU A 345 13.61 13.68 6.96
CA LEU A 345 15.01 13.28 6.98
C LEU A 345 15.60 13.28 8.40
N ASP A 346 15.30 14.31 9.22
CA ASP A 346 15.67 14.36 10.64
C ASP A 346 15.00 13.25 11.47
N HIS A 347 13.74 12.92 11.16
CA HIS A 347 13.03 11.80 11.78
C HIS A 347 13.69 10.44 11.47
N LEU A 348 13.93 10.15 10.19
CA LEU A 348 14.63 8.91 9.78
C LEU A 348 16.05 8.84 10.36
N TRP A 349 16.77 9.98 10.41
CA TRP A 349 18.08 10.09 11.04
C TRP A 349 18.04 9.71 12.53
N LYS A 350 17.04 10.20 13.28
CA LYS A 350 16.82 9.86 14.69
C LYS A 350 16.57 8.36 14.89
N VAL A 351 15.80 7.73 13.99
CA VAL A 351 15.61 6.27 14.01
C VAL A 351 16.94 5.55 13.76
N LEU A 352 17.68 5.92 12.72
CA LEU A 352 18.95 5.30 12.33
C LEU A 352 20.02 5.38 13.43
N GLN A 353 20.20 6.54 14.06
CA GLN A 353 21.23 6.71 15.09
C GLN A 353 20.88 6.03 16.41
N SER A 354 19.59 5.85 16.74
CA SER A 354 19.17 5.41 18.08
C SER A 354 19.52 3.94 18.37
N PRO A 355 20.34 3.64 19.40
CA PRO A 355 20.63 2.26 19.80
C PRO A 355 19.42 1.53 20.42
N SER A 356 18.36 2.25 20.80
CA SER A 356 17.13 1.64 21.33
C SER A 356 16.25 1.03 20.25
N GLN A 357 16.50 1.35 18.97
CA GLN A 357 15.70 0.86 17.84
C GLN A 357 16.25 -0.48 17.32
N PRO A 358 15.39 -1.45 16.94
CA PRO A 358 15.81 -2.69 16.32
C PRO A 358 16.68 -2.46 15.08
N ALA A 359 17.72 -3.27 14.91
CA ALA A 359 18.68 -3.11 13.80
C ALA A 359 18.01 -3.15 12.41
N VAL A 360 16.89 -3.88 12.25
CA VAL A 360 16.11 -3.93 11.01
C VAL A 360 15.46 -2.57 10.70
N LEU A 361 14.78 -1.94 11.67
CA LEU A 361 14.17 -0.61 11.47
C LEU A 361 15.23 0.48 11.21
N ARG A 362 16.40 0.34 11.83
CA ARG A 362 17.55 1.23 11.57
C ARG A 362 18.07 1.09 10.14
N GLN A 363 18.17 -0.14 9.63
CA GLN A 363 18.54 -0.41 8.23
C GLN A 363 17.48 0.11 7.25
N ALA A 364 16.20 -0.12 7.53
CA ALA A 364 15.10 0.42 6.75
C ALA A 364 15.14 1.96 6.72
N ALA A 365 15.36 2.62 7.86
CA ALA A 365 15.49 4.08 7.92
C ALA A 365 16.64 4.60 7.05
N ALA A 366 17.82 3.95 7.06
CA ALA A 366 18.91 4.29 6.15
C ALA A 366 18.53 4.11 4.66
N ALA A 367 17.82 3.04 4.32
CA ALA A 367 17.34 2.81 2.96
C ALA A 367 16.33 3.88 2.50
N TYR A 368 15.37 4.25 3.37
CA TYR A 368 14.44 5.36 3.13
C TYR A 368 15.19 6.69 2.95
N MET A 369 16.18 7.01 3.80
CA MET A 369 16.99 8.23 3.64
C MET A 369 17.75 8.26 2.31
N GLY A 370 18.49 7.19 1.99
CA GLY A 370 19.31 7.12 0.78
C GLY A 370 18.48 7.19 -0.49
N SER A 371 17.35 6.47 -0.51
CA SER A 371 16.43 6.49 -1.65
C SER A 371 15.74 7.84 -1.80
N PHE A 372 15.26 8.45 -0.70
CA PHE A 372 14.63 9.78 -0.72
C PHE A 372 15.60 10.86 -1.21
N LEU A 373 16.83 10.90 -0.68
CA LEU A 373 17.85 11.87 -1.08
C LEU A 373 18.25 11.73 -2.55
N ALA A 374 18.30 10.51 -3.08
CA ALA A 374 18.58 10.25 -4.50
C ALA A 374 17.42 10.61 -5.43
N ARG A 375 16.18 10.36 -5.02
CA ARG A 375 14.99 10.37 -5.89
C ARG A 375 14.10 11.62 -5.79
N ALA A 376 14.16 12.36 -4.68
CA ALA A 376 13.31 13.55 -4.47
C ALA A 376 13.86 14.80 -5.18
N LYS A 377 13.38 15.11 -6.39
CA LYS A 377 13.86 16.24 -7.20
C LYS A 377 13.70 17.61 -6.51
N PHE A 378 12.71 17.74 -5.63
CA PHE A 378 12.45 18.94 -4.82
C PHE A 378 13.42 19.16 -3.65
N VAL A 379 14.26 18.18 -3.29
CA VAL A 379 15.26 18.34 -2.23
C VAL A 379 16.51 19.04 -2.80
N PRO A 380 16.91 20.22 -2.28
CA PRO A 380 18.04 20.96 -2.80
C PRO A 380 19.37 20.33 -2.35
N ILE A 381 20.42 20.56 -3.15
CA ILE A 381 21.76 20.02 -2.90
C ILE A 381 22.35 20.48 -1.55
N ALA A 382 21.91 21.61 -1.00
CA ALA A 382 22.28 22.03 0.35
C ALA A 382 21.82 21.02 1.42
N THR A 383 20.55 20.58 1.36
CA THR A 383 19.99 19.57 2.26
C THR A 383 20.63 18.19 2.00
N VAL A 384 20.89 17.83 0.73
CA VAL A 384 21.62 16.59 0.41
C VAL A 384 23.01 16.57 1.03
N ARG A 385 23.76 17.68 0.96
CA ARG A 385 25.07 17.80 1.62
C ARG A 385 24.94 17.72 3.13
N ALA A 386 24.01 18.45 3.75
CA ALA A 386 23.77 18.38 5.18
C ALA A 386 23.47 16.95 5.68
N CYS A 387 22.71 16.14 4.93
CA CYS A 387 22.49 14.74 5.28
C CYS A 387 23.74 13.86 5.11
N LEU A 388 24.56 14.10 4.08
CA LEU A 388 25.85 13.41 3.92
C LEU A 388 26.83 13.79 5.04
N ASP A 389 26.84 15.06 5.46
CA ASP A 389 27.62 15.61 6.57
C ASP A 389 27.14 15.08 7.96
N LEU A 390 26.01 14.38 8.02
CA LEU A 390 25.58 13.59 9.19
C LEU A 390 25.96 12.11 9.05
N LEU A 391 25.62 11.50 7.91
CA LEU A 391 25.84 10.07 7.65
C LEU A 391 27.33 9.69 7.62
N VAL A 392 28.17 10.48 6.94
CA VAL A 392 29.59 10.15 6.72
C VAL A 392 30.41 10.25 8.00
N PRO A 393 30.31 11.32 8.84
CA PRO A 393 30.98 11.35 10.13
C PRO A 393 30.52 10.24 11.08
N TRP A 394 29.25 9.83 11.02
CA TRP A 394 28.76 8.69 11.80
C TRP A 394 29.35 7.35 11.34
N LEU A 395 29.53 7.14 10.02
CA LEU A 395 30.24 5.99 9.48
C LEU A 395 31.71 5.94 9.94
N HIS A 396 32.41 7.09 9.92
CA HIS A 396 33.78 7.19 10.43
C HIS A 396 33.86 6.87 11.92
N LEU A 397 32.99 7.47 12.74
CA LEU A 397 32.91 7.19 14.18
C LEU A 397 32.60 5.71 14.45
N TYR A 398 31.72 5.10 13.66
CA TYR A 398 31.43 3.67 13.78
C TYR A 398 32.69 2.83 13.53
N ILE A 399 33.46 3.12 12.47
CA ILE A 399 34.74 2.46 12.19
C ILE A 399 35.70 2.63 13.38
N ASP A 400 35.88 3.85 13.89
CA ASP A 400 36.74 4.14 15.06
C ASP A 400 36.37 3.28 16.30
N THR A 401 35.06 3.07 16.55
CA THR A 401 34.60 2.21 17.65
C THR A 401 34.83 0.71 17.42
N GLN A 402 34.85 0.24 16.18
CA GLN A 402 35.02 -1.19 15.87
C GLN A 402 36.50 -1.57 15.69
N ASP A 403 37.32 -0.71 15.07
CA ASP A 403 38.78 -0.89 14.93
C ASP A 403 39.49 -1.00 16.29
N SER A 404 38.92 -0.37 17.33
CA SER A 404 39.38 -0.46 18.72
C SER A 404 39.04 -1.79 19.43
N GLY A 405 38.32 -2.71 18.77
CA GLY A 405 37.79 -3.94 19.39
C GLY A 405 37.96 -5.20 18.53
N SER A 406 37.74 -6.37 19.15
CA SER A 406 37.88 -7.69 18.51
C SER A 406 36.78 -8.01 17.46
N LYS A 407 36.05 -7.00 16.95
CA LYS A 407 34.90 -7.14 16.05
C LYS A 407 35.08 -6.40 14.71
N ALA A 408 36.30 -5.97 14.38
CA ALA A 408 36.61 -5.37 13.07
C ALA A 408 36.67 -6.43 11.95
N PHE A 409 35.54 -7.07 11.63
CA PHE A 409 35.43 -8.02 10.52
C PHE A 409 34.08 -7.92 9.79
N CYS A 410 33.99 -8.52 8.60
CA CYS A 410 32.82 -8.46 7.75
C CYS A 410 31.69 -9.38 8.27
N ASP A 411 30.70 -8.82 8.99
CA ASP A 411 29.51 -9.53 9.48
C ASP A 411 28.23 -8.69 9.34
N VAL A 412 27.32 -9.15 8.50
CA VAL A 412 26.06 -8.44 8.21
C VAL A 412 25.12 -8.40 9.43
N SER A 413 25.10 -9.46 10.23
CA SER A 413 24.23 -9.54 11.41
C SER A 413 24.62 -8.55 12.50
N LEU A 414 25.92 -8.24 12.60
CA LEU A 414 26.47 -7.36 13.62
C LEU A 414 26.59 -5.90 13.15
N HIS A 415 26.88 -5.68 11.86
CA HIS A 415 27.12 -4.36 11.28
C HIS A 415 26.05 -3.89 10.28
N GLY A 416 24.88 -4.54 10.22
CA GLY A 416 23.79 -4.22 9.29
C GLY A 416 23.48 -2.72 9.13
N PRO A 417 23.20 -1.94 10.21
CA PRO A 417 22.95 -0.50 10.11
C PRO A 417 24.13 0.31 9.53
N PHE A 418 25.38 -0.12 9.74
CA PHE A 418 26.55 0.49 9.13
C PHE A 418 26.59 0.24 7.62
N TYR A 419 26.32 -0.99 7.18
CA TYR A 419 26.27 -1.32 5.75
C TYR A 419 25.11 -0.65 5.02
N ALA A 420 23.91 -0.62 5.61
CA ALA A 420 22.76 0.10 5.04
C ALA A 420 23.05 1.61 4.93
N SER A 421 23.75 2.20 5.90
CA SER A 421 24.20 3.60 5.85
C SER A 421 25.27 3.84 4.78
N CYS A 422 26.23 2.91 4.61
CA CYS A 422 27.17 2.95 3.48
C CYS A 422 26.44 2.92 2.14
N GLN A 423 25.48 2.00 1.97
CA GLN A 423 24.68 1.89 0.74
C GLN A 423 23.83 3.14 0.48
N ALA A 424 23.25 3.75 1.52
CA ALA A 424 22.51 5.01 1.42
C ALA A 424 23.39 6.16 0.93
N VAL A 425 24.63 6.27 1.45
CA VAL A 425 25.62 7.26 0.98
C VAL A 425 26.03 6.98 -0.47
N PHE A 426 26.35 5.73 -0.82
CA PHE A 426 26.75 5.36 -2.19
C PHE A 426 25.63 5.64 -3.19
N TYR A 427 24.39 5.26 -2.89
CA TYR A 427 23.21 5.50 -3.74
C TYR A 427 22.90 6.99 -3.89
N THR A 428 22.96 7.76 -2.81
CA THR A 428 22.80 9.24 -2.87
C THR A 428 23.84 9.88 -3.79
N LEU A 429 25.11 9.47 -3.68
CA LEU A 429 26.19 9.98 -4.53
C LEU A 429 26.01 9.56 -6.00
N ILE A 430 25.56 8.33 -6.27
CA ILE A 430 25.27 7.85 -7.62
C ILE A 430 24.28 8.78 -8.34
N PHE A 431 23.21 9.23 -7.69
CA PHE A 431 22.22 10.12 -8.28
C PHE A 431 22.59 11.61 -8.24
N ARG A 432 23.32 12.08 -7.22
CA ARG A 432 23.53 13.53 -6.97
C ARG A 432 24.92 14.06 -7.28
N HIS A 433 25.89 13.21 -7.67
CA HIS A 433 27.26 13.66 -7.96
C HIS A 433 27.33 14.79 -8.99
N LYS A 434 26.55 14.72 -10.09
CA LYS A 434 26.52 15.76 -11.13
C LYS A 434 26.20 17.13 -10.51
N ALA A 435 25.06 17.24 -9.83
CA ALA A 435 24.58 18.47 -9.19
C ALA A 435 25.45 18.96 -8.02
N ILE A 436 26.20 18.07 -7.34
CA ILE A 436 27.21 18.47 -6.34
C ILE A 436 28.40 19.18 -6.98
N VAL A 437 28.76 18.83 -8.22
CA VAL A 437 29.95 19.33 -8.94
C VAL A 437 29.62 20.48 -9.89
N GLU A 438 28.40 20.52 -10.44
CA GLU A 438 27.91 21.43 -11.49
C GLU A 438 28.18 22.92 -11.23
N GLY A 439 27.87 23.42 -10.04
CA GLY A 439 28.03 24.85 -9.72
C GLY A 439 29.49 25.33 -9.58
N SER A 440 30.43 24.43 -9.27
CA SER A 440 31.87 24.73 -9.23
C SER A 440 32.67 23.44 -9.06
N MET A 441 33.24 22.93 -10.16
CA MET A 441 33.92 21.64 -10.18
C MET A 441 34.99 21.51 -9.08
N LYS A 442 35.81 22.56 -8.88
CA LYS A 442 36.84 22.58 -7.83
C LYS A 442 36.26 22.52 -6.41
N LYS A 443 35.17 23.24 -6.11
CA LYS A 443 34.54 23.22 -4.77
C LYS A 443 33.77 21.92 -4.53
N GLY A 444 33.07 21.41 -5.54
CA GLY A 444 32.36 20.13 -5.47
C GLY A 444 33.31 18.95 -5.26
N LEU A 445 34.43 18.91 -5.98
CA LEU A 445 35.48 17.90 -5.78
C LEU A 445 36.15 18.03 -4.40
N ALA A 446 36.50 19.24 -3.96
CA ALA A 446 37.07 19.44 -2.63
C ALA A 446 36.11 18.98 -1.50
N TYR A 447 34.80 19.20 -1.67
CA TYR A 447 33.78 18.65 -0.77
C TYR A 447 33.76 17.11 -0.80
N LEU A 448 33.71 16.48 -1.98
CA LEU A 448 33.71 15.02 -2.09
C LEU A 448 34.99 14.38 -1.53
N GLN A 449 36.14 15.06 -1.65
CA GLN A 449 37.40 14.65 -1.01
C GLN A 449 37.32 14.75 0.53
N SER A 450 36.70 15.81 1.06
CA SER A 450 36.56 16.01 2.51
C SER A 450 35.72 14.94 3.22
N LEU A 451 34.84 14.24 2.49
CA LEU A 451 34.08 13.09 3.00
C LEU A 451 34.97 11.86 3.32
N ASN A 452 36.21 11.81 2.81
CA ASN A 452 37.17 10.72 3.03
C ASN A 452 36.57 9.32 2.78
N LEU A 453 35.89 9.15 1.65
CA LEU A 453 35.21 7.90 1.29
C LEU A 453 36.18 6.71 1.12
N GLU A 454 37.46 6.99 0.85
CA GLU A 454 38.54 5.98 0.80
C GLU A 454 38.65 5.19 2.11
N ARG A 455 38.65 5.88 3.26
CA ARG A 455 38.69 5.24 4.59
C ARG A 455 37.53 4.28 4.81
N ILE A 456 36.32 4.66 4.38
CA ILE A 456 35.11 3.82 4.55
C ILE A 456 35.24 2.55 3.69
N VAL A 457 35.64 2.72 2.43
CA VAL A 457 35.80 1.63 1.45
C VAL A 457 36.93 0.65 1.83
N MET A 458 38.03 1.16 2.38
CA MET A 458 39.20 0.36 2.76
C MET A 458 39.13 -0.21 4.20
N SER A 459 38.06 0.06 4.95
CA SER A 459 37.86 -0.46 6.30
C SER A 459 37.80 -2.00 6.36
N GLN A 460 38.18 -2.59 7.49
CA GLN A 460 38.12 -4.06 7.69
C GLN A 460 36.69 -4.62 7.61
N LEU A 461 35.69 -3.77 7.84
CA LEU A 461 34.27 -4.09 7.68
C LEU A 461 33.89 -4.34 6.20
N ASN A 462 34.68 -3.84 5.24
CA ASN A 462 34.57 -4.12 3.80
C ASN A 462 33.14 -3.94 3.23
N PRO A 463 32.57 -2.71 3.25
CA PRO A 463 31.21 -2.47 2.79
C PRO A 463 31.00 -2.81 1.30
N LEU A 464 32.05 -2.77 0.47
CA LEU A 464 31.98 -3.17 -0.95
C LEU A 464 31.74 -4.67 -1.17
N LYS A 465 31.89 -5.52 -0.14
CA LYS A 465 31.54 -6.94 -0.20
C LYS A 465 30.06 -7.20 0.08
N VAL A 466 29.41 -6.29 0.83
CA VAL A 466 28.11 -6.51 1.47
C VAL A 466 26.99 -5.69 0.81
N CYS A 467 27.29 -4.47 0.36
CA CYS A 467 26.35 -3.63 -0.39
C CYS A 467 26.04 -4.23 -1.77
N LEU A 468 24.86 -3.91 -2.32
CA LEU A 468 24.39 -4.43 -3.62
C LEU A 468 25.43 -4.25 -4.75
N PRO A 469 25.79 -5.30 -5.51
CA PRO A 469 26.83 -5.24 -6.54
C PRO A 469 26.61 -4.17 -7.62
N ALA A 470 25.36 -3.93 -8.02
CA ALA A 470 25.04 -2.85 -8.97
C ALA A 470 25.42 -1.47 -8.41
N VAL A 471 25.12 -1.22 -7.13
CA VAL A 471 25.44 0.03 -6.43
C VAL A 471 26.95 0.18 -6.28
N THR A 472 27.66 -0.86 -5.84
CA THR A 472 29.12 -0.79 -5.63
C THR A 472 29.88 -0.58 -6.94
N ASN A 473 29.44 -1.21 -8.03
CA ASN A 473 30.03 -1.03 -9.37
C ASN A 473 29.78 0.38 -9.93
N MET A 474 28.55 0.90 -9.81
CA MET A 474 28.24 2.27 -10.25
C MET A 474 28.95 3.34 -9.41
N PHE A 475 29.01 3.14 -8.09
CA PHE A 475 29.80 3.97 -7.19
C PHE A 475 31.30 3.95 -7.58
N ALA A 476 31.88 2.76 -7.83
CA ALA A 476 33.26 2.62 -8.28
C ALA A 476 33.55 3.35 -9.60
N ALA A 477 32.62 3.28 -10.57
CA ALA A 477 32.75 4.00 -11.84
C ALA A 477 32.78 5.52 -11.65
N ILE A 478 31.91 6.06 -10.79
CA ILE A 478 31.81 7.50 -10.50
C ILE A 478 33.02 7.98 -9.68
N MET A 479 33.44 7.22 -8.65
CA MET A 479 34.65 7.55 -7.87
C MET A 479 35.91 7.53 -8.74
N ARG A 480 36.02 6.59 -9.69
CA ARG A 480 37.11 6.56 -10.69
C ARG A 480 37.05 7.77 -11.63
N LYS A 481 35.87 8.15 -12.12
CA LYS A 481 35.67 9.31 -13.02
C LYS A 481 36.21 10.60 -12.41
N TYR A 482 36.03 10.79 -11.10
CA TYR A 482 36.51 11.95 -10.36
C TYR A 482 37.88 11.77 -9.67
N GLN A 483 38.55 10.63 -9.89
CA GLN A 483 39.84 10.28 -9.27
C GLN A 483 39.82 10.38 -7.72
N LEU A 484 38.70 10.00 -7.11
CA LEU A 484 38.49 10.10 -5.66
C LEU A 484 38.91 8.83 -4.91
N VAL A 485 38.50 7.65 -5.41
CA VAL A 485 38.76 6.34 -4.76
C VAL A 485 38.90 5.25 -5.83
N PHE A 486 39.87 4.36 -5.67
CA PHE A 486 40.11 3.22 -6.57
C PHE A 486 39.51 1.92 -6.01
N CYS A 487 38.19 1.74 -6.16
CA CYS A 487 37.45 0.61 -5.59
C CYS A 487 37.68 -0.75 -6.30
N TYR A 488 38.08 -0.76 -7.57
CA TYR A 488 38.04 -1.96 -8.43
C TYR A 488 38.92 -3.13 -7.93
N THR A 489 40.10 -2.85 -7.37
CA THR A 489 40.99 -3.89 -6.82
C THR A 489 40.38 -4.59 -5.60
N ILE A 490 39.61 -3.85 -4.80
CA ILE A 490 38.88 -4.37 -3.64
C ILE A 490 37.68 -5.21 -4.09
N ILE A 491 36.91 -4.73 -5.08
CA ILE A 491 35.79 -5.47 -5.67
C ILE A 491 36.27 -6.78 -6.30
N GLU A 492 37.37 -6.75 -7.06
CA GLU A 492 37.93 -7.96 -7.67
C GLU A 492 38.44 -8.95 -6.61
N ARG A 493 39.13 -8.46 -5.57
CA ARG A 493 39.53 -9.28 -4.41
C ARG A 493 38.32 -9.88 -3.69
N ASN A 494 37.23 -9.14 -3.56
CA ASN A 494 35.99 -9.63 -2.95
C ASN A 494 35.38 -10.75 -3.79
N ASN A 495 35.24 -10.55 -5.10
CA ASN A 495 34.70 -11.55 -6.03
C ASN A 495 35.52 -12.85 -6.03
N ARG A 496 36.85 -12.77 -5.99
CA ARG A 496 37.74 -13.94 -5.87
C ARG A 496 37.61 -14.69 -4.54
N ASN A 497 37.15 -14.02 -3.48
CA ASN A 497 36.94 -14.59 -2.15
C ASN A 497 35.48 -15.00 -1.88
N MET A 498 34.55 -14.75 -2.81
CA MET A 498 33.18 -15.25 -2.75
C MET A 498 33.13 -16.65 -3.35
N LEU A 499 33.19 -17.68 -2.50
CA LEU A 499 32.78 -19.03 -2.90
C LEU A 499 31.23 -19.05 -3.01
N PRO A 500 30.65 -19.61 -4.08
CA PRO A 500 29.19 -19.70 -4.21
C PRO A 500 28.65 -20.66 -3.14
N VAL A 501 27.96 -20.11 -2.13
CA VAL A 501 27.34 -20.89 -1.05
C VAL A 501 26.02 -21.43 -1.55
N VAL A 502 26.03 -22.66 -2.07
CA VAL A 502 24.80 -23.42 -2.34
C VAL A 502 24.11 -23.72 -1.01
N ARG A 503 23.10 -22.93 -0.66
CA ARG A 503 22.18 -23.26 0.43
C ARG A 503 21.13 -24.22 -0.09
N SER A 504 21.31 -25.52 0.15
CA SER A 504 20.19 -26.46 -0.01
C SER A 504 19.13 -26.15 1.05
N SER A 505 18.01 -25.55 0.64
CA SER A 505 16.77 -25.68 1.39
C SER A 505 16.37 -27.16 1.43
N VAL A 506 15.63 -27.56 2.46
CA VAL A 506 15.08 -28.93 2.56
C VAL A 506 13.91 -29.03 1.57
N GLY A 507 14.24 -29.18 0.28
CA GLY A 507 13.25 -28.99 -0.79
C GLY A 507 13.80 -29.06 -2.22
N GLY A 508 14.90 -29.76 -2.47
CA GLY A 508 15.25 -30.34 -3.79
C GLY A 508 15.61 -29.41 -4.96
N ASP A 509 15.29 -28.12 -4.92
CA ASP A 509 15.45 -27.22 -6.08
C ASP A 509 16.70 -26.33 -5.97
N SER A 510 17.45 -26.24 -7.07
CA SER A 510 18.84 -25.75 -7.11
C SER A 510 18.95 -24.35 -7.70
N LEU A 511 18.18 -23.40 -7.16
CA LEU A 511 18.24 -22.00 -7.60
C LEU A 511 19.50 -21.31 -7.09
N SER A 512 20.30 -20.77 -8.02
CA SER A 512 21.47 -19.93 -7.75
C SER A 512 21.03 -18.53 -7.28
N THR A 513 20.43 -18.47 -6.10
CA THR A 513 20.01 -17.22 -5.50
C THR A 513 21.24 -16.37 -5.15
N ASN A 514 21.46 -15.32 -5.95
CA ASN A 514 22.30 -14.17 -5.59
C ASN A 514 21.64 -13.44 -4.41
N THR A 515 21.65 -14.09 -3.25
CA THR A 515 21.00 -13.60 -2.03
C THR A 515 21.71 -12.34 -1.58
N ASN A 516 21.03 -11.20 -1.77
CA ASN A 516 21.48 -9.90 -1.29
C ASN A 516 21.76 -10.03 0.22
N PRO A 517 23.01 -9.93 0.70
CA PRO A 517 23.33 -10.25 2.09
C PRO A 517 22.60 -9.35 3.10
N LEU A 518 22.26 -8.14 2.68
CA LEU A 518 21.56 -7.12 3.46
C LEU A 518 20.02 -7.16 3.33
N ASP A 519 19.47 -8.00 2.46
CA ASP A 519 18.07 -7.92 2.02
C ASP A 519 17.66 -6.46 1.65
N THR A 520 18.54 -5.75 0.92
CA THR A 520 18.34 -4.32 0.66
C THR A 520 17.31 -4.08 -0.43
N PHE A 521 16.36 -3.24 -0.06
CA PHE A 521 15.31 -2.66 -0.89
C PHE A 521 15.51 -1.14 -0.98
N PHE A 522 15.06 -0.53 -2.08
CA PHE A 522 15.10 0.91 -2.31
C PHE A 522 13.68 1.49 -2.29
N PRO A 523 13.25 2.18 -1.21
CA PRO A 523 11.83 2.50 -1.04
C PRO A 523 11.21 3.45 -2.06
N PHE A 524 12.00 4.20 -2.81
CA PHE A 524 11.51 5.09 -3.87
C PHE A 524 12.15 4.73 -5.22
N ASP A 525 12.30 3.43 -5.52
CA ASP A 525 12.52 2.98 -6.90
C ASP A 525 11.26 3.21 -7.78
N PRO A 526 11.36 3.13 -9.12
CA PRO A 526 10.36 3.70 -10.04
C PRO A 526 8.93 3.21 -9.79
N TYR A 527 8.03 4.16 -9.57
CA TYR A 527 6.61 3.90 -9.29
C TYR A 527 5.92 3.28 -10.50
N LEU A 528 5.18 2.18 -10.30
CA LEU A 528 4.62 1.37 -11.40
C LEU A 528 3.17 1.72 -11.76
N LEU A 529 2.39 2.21 -10.80
CA LEU A 529 0.94 2.39 -10.98
C LEU A 529 0.67 3.60 -11.88
N LYS A 530 -0.10 3.40 -12.95
CA LYS A 530 -0.15 4.34 -14.09
C LYS A 530 -0.96 5.62 -13.81
N ARG A 531 -2.08 5.53 -13.09
CA ARG A 531 -2.98 6.69 -12.83
C ARG A 531 -2.40 7.58 -11.73
N SER A 532 -2.07 7.01 -10.58
CA SER A 532 -1.44 7.73 -9.47
C SER A 532 0.02 8.11 -9.76
N GLY A 533 0.69 7.45 -10.70
CA GLY A 533 2.06 7.75 -11.15
C GLY A 533 2.26 9.20 -11.62
N GLN A 534 1.23 9.78 -12.24
CA GLN A 534 1.23 11.15 -12.77
C GLN A 534 1.51 12.22 -11.70
N TYR A 535 1.20 11.94 -10.43
CA TYR A 535 1.49 12.84 -9.31
C TYR A 535 3.00 13.00 -9.03
N PHE A 536 3.82 12.06 -9.50
CA PHE A 536 5.24 11.99 -9.18
C PHE A 536 6.17 12.50 -10.28
N GLU A 537 5.74 12.52 -11.54
CA GLU A 537 6.57 12.86 -12.72
C GLU A 537 7.38 14.16 -12.56
N SER A 538 6.75 15.20 -12.01
CA SER A 538 7.38 16.52 -11.84
C SER A 538 8.36 16.60 -10.66
N ILE A 539 8.17 15.73 -9.64
CA ILE A 539 8.86 15.75 -8.34
C ILE A 539 9.87 14.60 -8.15
N TYR A 540 9.89 13.63 -9.05
CA TYR A 540 10.72 12.43 -9.00
C TYR A 540 11.96 12.55 -9.90
N GLN A 541 13.08 11.96 -9.48
CA GLN A 541 14.31 11.83 -10.26
C GLN A 541 14.44 10.40 -10.81
N VAL A 542 14.12 10.27 -12.09
CA VAL A 542 14.37 9.04 -12.87
C VAL A 542 15.88 8.78 -12.96
N TRP A 543 16.27 7.51 -13.09
CA TRP A 543 17.66 7.14 -13.34
C TRP A 543 18.00 7.37 -14.81
N GLU A 544 19.06 8.13 -15.07
CA GLU A 544 19.64 8.30 -16.41
C GLU A 544 20.98 7.58 -16.45
N GLU A 545 21.16 6.63 -17.38
CA GLU A 545 22.48 6.02 -17.59
C GLU A 545 23.50 7.12 -17.98
N PRO A 546 24.62 7.28 -17.25
CA PRO A 546 25.61 8.28 -17.62
C PRO A 546 26.28 7.87 -18.93
N SER A 547 26.07 8.66 -19.99
CA SER A 547 26.62 8.42 -21.34
C SER A 547 28.14 8.20 -21.34
N ASP A 548 28.85 8.82 -20.39
CA ASP A 548 30.31 8.72 -20.21
C ASP A 548 30.79 7.41 -19.53
N CYS A 549 29.89 6.55 -19.04
CA CYS A 549 30.26 5.31 -18.31
C CYS A 549 30.52 4.09 -19.22
N MET A 550 30.45 4.27 -20.54
CA MET A 550 30.73 3.25 -21.57
C MET A 550 32.23 2.92 -21.69
N ALA A 551 32.83 2.44 -20.59
CA ALA A 551 34.25 2.07 -20.48
C ALA A 551 34.47 0.86 -19.55
N ALA A 552 33.48 -0.03 -19.48
CA ALA A 552 33.64 -1.41 -19.02
C ALA A 552 33.23 -2.32 -20.18
N PRO A 553 34.09 -3.25 -20.65
CA PRO A 553 33.70 -4.15 -21.72
C PRO A 553 32.58 -5.06 -21.20
N ARG A 554 31.37 -4.90 -21.73
CA ARG A 554 30.34 -5.94 -21.62
C ARG A 554 30.93 -7.17 -22.31
N LYS A 555 31.20 -8.23 -21.54
CA LYS A 555 31.32 -9.56 -22.13
C LYS A 555 29.89 -9.96 -22.48
N ASP A 556 29.52 -9.79 -23.74
CA ASP A 556 28.26 -10.32 -24.24
C ASP A 556 28.30 -11.84 -24.08
N ILE A 557 27.53 -12.35 -23.11
CA ILE A 557 27.20 -13.76 -23.03
C ILE A 557 26.12 -13.98 -24.08
N ALA A 558 26.57 -14.15 -25.33
CA ALA A 558 25.70 -14.58 -26.41
C ALA A 558 25.10 -15.94 -26.03
N LYS A 559 23.79 -15.94 -25.75
CA LYS A 559 22.99 -17.17 -25.76
C LYS A 559 22.88 -17.61 -27.22
N ASN A 560 23.86 -18.36 -27.72
CA ASN A 560 23.70 -19.09 -28.97
C ASN A 560 22.77 -20.28 -28.72
N SER A 561 21.47 -20.03 -28.82
CA SER A 561 20.49 -21.04 -29.20
C SER A 561 20.53 -21.18 -30.72
N THR A 562 21.35 -22.10 -31.22
CA THR A 562 21.25 -22.62 -32.58
C THR A 562 21.29 -24.12 -32.51
N GLU A 563 20.19 -24.72 -32.94
CA GLU A 563 20.08 -26.13 -33.26
C GLU A 563 21.05 -26.41 -34.43
N GLU A 564 22.06 -27.24 -34.21
CA GLU A 564 22.84 -27.82 -35.31
C GLU A 564 22.27 -29.22 -35.57
N GLU A 565 21.38 -29.31 -36.57
CA GLU A 565 20.93 -30.58 -37.13
C GLU A 565 22.10 -31.32 -37.81
N ASP A 566 22.04 -32.65 -37.77
CA ASP A 566 22.92 -33.54 -38.54
C ASP A 566 22.85 -33.24 -40.05
N ASP A 567 23.96 -32.82 -40.66
CA ASP A 567 24.16 -33.07 -42.10
C ASP A 567 25.65 -33.21 -42.47
N PHE A 568 26.22 -34.40 -42.22
CA PHE A 568 27.54 -34.76 -42.76
C PHE A 568 27.63 -36.23 -43.19
N LEU A 569 27.07 -36.55 -44.37
CA LEU A 569 27.34 -37.78 -45.08
C LEU A 569 27.97 -37.51 -46.46
N HIS A 570 29.22 -37.95 -46.62
CA HIS A 570 29.63 -39.03 -47.54
C HIS A 570 31.14 -38.97 -47.85
N GLY A 571 31.87 -40.06 -47.59
CA GLY A 571 33.33 -40.09 -47.77
C GLY A 571 34.01 -41.43 -47.44
N GLU A 572 33.65 -42.48 -48.18
CA GLU A 572 34.43 -43.72 -48.42
C GLU A 572 34.90 -44.61 -47.25
N THR A 573 34.33 -45.82 -47.18
CA THR A 573 34.89 -46.97 -46.45
C THR A 573 36.07 -47.63 -47.20
N PRO A 574 37.03 -48.23 -46.48
CA PRO A 574 37.35 -49.64 -46.75
C PRO A 574 37.04 -50.60 -45.60
N LYS A 575 37.00 -51.90 -45.90
CA LYS A 575 36.57 -53.02 -45.03
C LYS A 575 37.76 -53.79 -44.42
N ALA A 576 37.42 -54.75 -43.53
CA ALA A 576 38.25 -55.85 -42.98
C ALA A 576 39.16 -55.47 -41.77
N ASP A 577 39.34 -56.29 -40.72
CA ASP A 577 38.86 -57.65 -40.48
C ASP A 577 38.71 -58.05 -38.97
N MET A 578 37.95 -59.12 -38.74
CA MET A 578 37.91 -60.08 -37.59
C MET A 578 38.46 -59.78 -36.16
N VAL A 579 37.53 -59.71 -35.19
CA VAL A 579 37.28 -60.71 -34.09
C VAL A 579 38.31 -61.00 -32.95
N MET A 580 37.82 -60.78 -31.70
CA MET A 580 38.14 -61.39 -30.36
C MET A 580 39.46 -61.09 -29.62
N GLY A 581 39.36 -60.77 -28.30
CA GLY A 581 40.53 -60.48 -27.47
C GLY A 581 40.51 -60.47 -25.92
N SER A 582 39.37 -60.44 -25.20
CA SER A 582 39.27 -60.72 -23.74
C SER A 582 39.94 -59.77 -22.69
N TYR A 583 39.53 -60.00 -21.43
CA TYR A 583 40.03 -59.64 -20.08
C TYR A 583 40.05 -58.19 -19.55
N GLU A 584 39.27 -57.98 -18.47
CA GLU A 584 39.53 -56.97 -17.44
C GLU A 584 40.79 -57.33 -16.62
N SER A 585 41.44 -56.34 -15.98
CA SER A 585 41.37 -56.15 -14.50
C SER A 585 42.46 -55.24 -13.91
N HIS A 586 42.03 -54.40 -12.95
CA HIS A 586 42.73 -53.80 -11.78
C HIS A 586 44.15 -53.20 -11.92
N LEU A 587 44.49 -52.00 -11.39
CA LEU A 587 44.62 -51.64 -9.97
C LEU A 587 44.81 -50.11 -9.85
N ARG A 588 43.93 -49.39 -9.13
CA ARG A 588 44.08 -48.89 -7.74
C ARG A 588 45.21 -47.88 -7.45
N SER A 589 44.80 -46.68 -7.02
CA SER A 589 45.60 -45.76 -6.19
C SER A 589 45.47 -46.11 -4.69
N PRO A 590 46.49 -45.84 -3.84
CA PRO A 590 46.43 -46.14 -2.42
C PRO A 590 46.06 -44.93 -1.53
N SER A 591 45.21 -45.18 -0.51
CA SER A 591 45.25 -44.71 0.90
C SER A 591 45.44 -43.21 1.24
N SER A 592 44.89 -42.65 2.33
CA SER A 592 44.69 -43.24 3.67
C SER A 592 43.65 -42.46 4.51
N VAL A 593 42.69 -43.19 5.11
CA VAL A 593 42.21 -43.16 6.54
C VAL A 593 42.11 -41.79 7.25
N GLY A 594 41.03 -41.37 7.93
CA GLY A 594 39.74 -41.98 8.35
C GLY A 594 39.02 -41.07 9.38
N SER A 595 37.93 -41.40 10.10
CA SER A 595 37.13 -42.64 10.15
C SER A 595 35.58 -42.41 10.26
N PRO A 596 34.81 -42.60 11.37
CA PRO A 596 33.50 -43.26 11.22
C PRO A 596 32.23 -42.50 11.68
N PRO A 597 31.03 -42.90 11.19
CA PRO A 597 29.73 -42.42 11.67
C PRO A 597 29.17 -43.24 12.85
N ILE A 598 28.37 -42.60 13.71
CA ILE A 598 27.66 -43.25 14.83
C ILE A 598 26.27 -43.71 14.36
N ALA A 599 25.89 -44.94 14.71
CA ALA A 599 24.56 -45.50 14.46
C ALA A 599 23.83 -45.84 15.78
N PHE A 600 22.52 -45.57 15.78
CA PHE A 600 21.44 -46.19 16.58
C PHE A 600 21.72 -46.74 18.00
N LEU A 601 20.94 -46.25 18.97
CA LEU A 601 20.22 -47.09 19.93
C LEU A 601 19.00 -46.37 20.50
N GLN A 602 17.81 -46.98 20.39
CA GLN A 602 16.63 -46.59 21.15
C GLN A 602 16.63 -47.34 22.50
N ARG A 603 16.20 -46.63 23.57
CA ARG A 603 15.48 -47.01 24.83
C ARG A 603 15.31 -48.52 25.21
N PRO A 604 15.15 -48.89 26.50
CA PRO A 604 14.54 -48.07 27.58
C PRO A 604 15.16 -48.18 29.00
N PHE A 605 14.94 -47.16 29.84
CA PHE A 605 14.12 -47.18 31.08
C PHE A 605 14.15 -45.80 31.75
#